data_AF-A0A7J4UMV2-F1
#
_entry.id   AF-A0A7J4UMV2-F1
#
_cell.length_a   1.000
_cell.length_b   1.000
_cell.length_c   1.000
_cell.angle_alpha   90.00
_cell.angle_beta   90.00
_cell.angle_gamma   90.00
#
_symmetry.space_group_name_H-M   'P 1'
#
loop_
_entity.id
_entity.type
_entity.pdbx_description
1 polymer ?
#
loop_
_entity_poly.entity_id
_entity_poly.type
_entity_poly.pdbx_seq_one_letter_code
_entity_poly.pdbx_strand_id
1 'polypeptide(L)'
;MEQYWMPKKLDFKNLRLCLDNYSPTFIYIRLVGSMGGTVKVNEKLGDKKLDFKKDKSGLYMLVDSNDVFHFPLKDYQKGFSLEYGRIEPTKDGIGRMVILSHGIDPYDPNLPEPQKSTLRTVLDNHLMEIDFEGRINLKFHSWWDKELNWKYWTIDKPGNHHSVK
;
A
#
# COMPACT_ATOMS: atom_id res chain seq x y z
N MET A 1 12.87 -4.55 2.82
CA MET A 1 11.95 -3.43 2.53
C MET A 1 10.83 -3.53 3.56
N GLU A 2 10.55 -2.43 4.24
CA GLU A 2 9.54 -2.35 5.31
C GLU A 2 8.15 -2.61 4.72
N GLN A 3 7.56 -3.78 5.00
CA GLN A 3 6.25 -4.14 4.45
C GLN A 3 5.33 -4.75 5.50
N TYR A 4 4.09 -4.28 5.48
CA TYR A 4 3.02 -4.63 6.39
C TYR A 4 1.92 -5.38 5.65
N TRP A 5 1.84 -6.69 5.87
CA TRP A 5 0.85 -7.55 5.22
C TRP A 5 -0.53 -7.38 5.84
N MET A 6 -1.55 -7.43 4.99
CA MET A 6 -2.95 -7.31 5.38
C MET A 6 -3.70 -8.64 5.17
N PRO A 7 -4.73 -8.94 5.97
CA PRO A 7 -5.58 -10.10 5.70
C PRO A 7 -6.33 -9.90 4.39
N LYS A 8 -6.15 -10.82 3.44
CA LYS A 8 -6.79 -10.79 2.12
C LYS A 8 -8.30 -10.50 2.15
N LYS A 9 -9.00 -11.04 3.15
CA LYS A 9 -10.45 -10.84 3.35
C LYS A 9 -10.86 -9.37 3.56
N LEU A 10 -9.90 -8.49 3.86
CA LEU A 10 -10.11 -7.06 4.13
C LEU A 10 -9.56 -6.16 3.01
N ASP A 11 -8.98 -6.70 1.95
CA ASP A 11 -8.21 -5.92 0.97
C ASP A 11 -9.01 -4.77 0.34
N PHE A 12 -10.23 -5.03 -0.14
CA PHE A 12 -11.06 -3.96 -0.73
C PHE A 12 -11.56 -2.96 0.31
N LYS A 13 -11.72 -3.37 1.57
CA LYS A 13 -12.04 -2.46 2.67
C LYS A 13 -10.83 -1.56 2.97
N ASN A 14 -9.63 -2.12 2.99
CA ASN A 14 -8.39 -1.38 3.17
C ASN A 14 -8.13 -0.42 2.00
N LEU A 15 -8.35 -0.87 0.75
CA LEU A 15 -8.25 -0.01 -0.43
C LEU A 15 -9.20 1.18 -0.36
N ARG A 16 -10.48 0.94 -0.02
CA ARG A 16 -11.46 2.02 0.17
C ARG A 16 -11.05 2.99 1.26
N LEU A 17 -10.59 2.47 2.41
CA LEU A 17 -10.09 3.30 3.50
C LEU A 17 -8.90 4.15 3.06
N CYS A 18 -7.95 3.61 2.30
CA CYS A 18 -6.85 4.40 1.76
C CYS A 18 -7.38 5.55 0.90
N LEU A 19 -8.21 5.25 -0.11
CA LEU A 19 -8.68 6.24 -1.08
C LEU A 19 -9.67 7.26 -0.50
N ASP A 20 -10.38 6.95 0.59
CA ASP A 20 -11.28 7.90 1.27
C ASP A 20 -10.55 8.87 2.19
N ASN A 21 -9.38 8.48 2.72
CA ASN A 21 -8.76 9.16 3.85
C ASN A 21 -7.37 9.72 3.54
N TYR A 22 -6.77 9.32 2.43
CA TYR A 22 -5.43 9.70 2.03
C TYR A 22 -5.42 10.05 0.54
N SER A 23 -4.59 11.01 0.16
CA SER A 23 -4.49 11.47 -1.23
C SER A 23 -3.48 10.62 -2.00
N PRO A 24 -3.93 9.78 -2.95
CA PRO A 24 -3.01 9.01 -3.78
C PRO A 24 -2.31 9.96 -4.76
N THR A 25 -1.00 9.79 -4.92
CA THR A 25 -0.17 10.63 -5.80
C THR A 25 0.13 9.96 -7.14
N PHE A 26 0.08 8.62 -7.18
CA PHE A 26 0.47 7.84 -8.34
C PHE A 26 -0.17 6.44 -8.33
N ILE A 27 -0.50 5.92 -9.51
CA ILE A 27 -0.90 4.53 -9.73
C ILE A 27 -0.04 3.89 -10.81
N TYR A 28 0.44 2.68 -10.52
CA TYR A 28 1.25 1.89 -11.42
C TYR A 28 0.79 0.45 -11.45
N ILE A 29 0.58 -0.07 -12.66
CA ILE A 29 0.17 -1.45 -12.90
C ILE A 29 1.06 -2.02 -13.99
N ARG A 30 1.69 -3.16 -13.72
CA ARG A 30 2.53 -3.87 -14.69
C ARG A 30 2.43 -5.37 -14.53
N LEU A 31 2.82 -6.12 -15.57
CA LEU A 31 2.98 -7.57 -15.46
C LEU A 31 4.13 -7.94 -14.49
N VAL A 32 3.90 -8.89 -13.59
CA VAL A 32 4.92 -9.47 -12.70
C VAL A 32 5.99 -10.17 -13.53
N GLY A 33 7.23 -10.16 -13.03
CA GLY A 33 8.38 -10.78 -13.73
C GLY A 33 8.91 -9.96 -14.92
N SER A 34 8.17 -8.94 -15.38
CA SER A 34 8.74 -7.96 -16.30
C SER A 34 9.59 -6.97 -15.51
N MET A 35 10.90 -6.89 -15.78
CA MET A 35 11.77 -5.81 -15.26
C MET A 35 11.40 -4.49 -15.96
N GLY A 36 10.21 -3.95 -15.68
CA GLY A 36 9.66 -2.73 -16.31
C GLY A 36 9.01 -2.92 -17.69
N GLY A 37 8.89 -4.16 -18.20
CA GLY A 37 8.64 -4.42 -19.62
C GLY A 37 7.19 -4.34 -20.13
N THR A 38 6.17 -4.60 -19.29
CA THR A 38 4.78 -4.48 -19.74
C THR A 38 3.94 -3.69 -18.75
N VAL A 39 4.21 -2.38 -18.74
CA VAL A 39 3.40 -1.39 -18.05
C VAL A 39 2.02 -1.33 -18.70
N LYS A 40 0.98 -1.36 -17.87
CA LYS A 40 -0.43 -1.23 -18.27
C LYS A 40 -1.00 0.11 -17.83
N VAL A 41 -0.63 0.56 -16.64
CA VAL A 41 -0.97 1.88 -16.10
C VAL A 41 0.29 2.49 -15.48
N ASN A 42 0.54 3.76 -15.75
CA ASN A 42 1.62 4.54 -15.19
C ASN A 42 1.17 6.00 -15.17
N GLU A 43 0.51 6.39 -14.10
CA GLU A 43 -0.20 7.65 -14.04
C GLU A 43 0.11 8.40 -12.75
N LYS A 44 0.63 9.63 -12.91
CA LYS A 44 0.66 10.64 -11.85
C LYS A 44 -0.75 11.22 -11.71
N LEU A 45 -1.26 11.20 -10.49
CA LEU A 45 -2.64 11.59 -10.23
C LEU A 45 -2.76 13.11 -10.13
N GLY A 46 -1.85 13.80 -9.42
CA GLY A 46 -1.98 15.25 -9.21
C GLY A 46 -3.35 15.56 -8.60
N ASP A 47 -4.18 16.34 -9.30
CA ASP A 47 -5.55 16.67 -8.87
C ASP A 47 -6.60 15.62 -9.30
N LYS A 48 -6.20 14.58 -10.04
CA LYS A 48 -7.11 13.53 -10.51
C LYS A 48 -7.56 12.62 -9.37
N LYS A 49 -8.81 12.19 -9.44
CA LYS A 49 -9.37 11.26 -8.46
C LYS A 49 -9.15 9.81 -8.88
N LEU A 50 -8.40 9.05 -8.06
CA LEU A 50 -8.33 7.60 -8.17
C LEU A 50 -9.49 6.96 -7.39
N ASP A 51 -10.19 6.02 -8.01
CA ASP A 51 -11.28 5.26 -7.42
C ASP A 51 -11.25 3.79 -7.88
N PHE A 52 -12.12 2.96 -7.32
CA PHE A 52 -12.31 1.59 -7.80
C PHE A 52 -13.77 1.17 -7.75
N LYS A 53 -14.14 0.26 -8.66
CA LYS A 53 -15.41 -0.45 -8.65
C LYS A 53 -15.12 -1.94 -8.60
N LYS A 54 -15.85 -2.67 -7.76
CA LYS A 54 -15.79 -4.13 -7.73
C LYS A 54 -17.16 -4.73 -8.00
N ASP A 55 -17.24 -5.66 -8.93
CA ASP A 55 -18.45 -6.44 -9.19
C ASP A 55 -18.12 -7.92 -9.40
N LYS A 56 -18.99 -8.66 -10.12
CA LYS A 56 -18.82 -10.08 -10.41
C LYS A 56 -17.74 -10.36 -11.46
N SER A 57 -17.42 -9.38 -12.32
CA SER A 57 -16.41 -9.53 -13.36
C SER A 57 -14.99 -9.31 -12.82
N GLY A 58 -14.85 -8.63 -11.67
CA GLY A 58 -13.55 -8.34 -11.07
C GLY A 58 -13.46 -6.98 -10.39
N LEU A 59 -12.26 -6.41 -10.41
CA LEU A 59 -11.90 -5.10 -9.89
C LEU A 59 -11.56 -4.15 -11.04
N TYR A 60 -12.27 -3.04 -11.13
CA TYR A 60 -11.98 -1.93 -12.04
C TYR A 60 -11.27 -0.83 -11.25
N MET A 61 -10.15 -0.35 -11.78
CA MET A 61 -9.49 0.87 -11.31
C MET A 61 -9.94 2.03 -12.19
N LEU A 62 -10.28 3.15 -11.58
CA LEU A 62 -10.83 4.31 -12.27
C LEU A 62 -10.02 5.57 -11.96
N VAL A 63 -9.74 6.38 -12.98
CA VAL A 63 -9.19 7.73 -12.81
C VAL A 63 -10.16 8.72 -13.42
N ASP A 64 -10.61 9.70 -12.61
CA ASP A 64 -11.68 10.64 -12.96
C ASP A 64 -12.93 9.93 -13.52
N SER A 65 -13.30 8.82 -12.87
CA SER A 65 -14.42 7.94 -13.26
C SER A 65 -14.26 7.20 -14.59
N ASN A 66 -13.10 7.27 -15.25
CA ASN A 66 -12.80 6.47 -16.43
C ASN A 66 -12.08 5.18 -16.04
N ASP A 67 -12.53 4.05 -16.56
CA ASP A 67 -11.86 2.76 -16.37
C ASP A 67 -10.45 2.78 -16.99
N VAL A 68 -9.41 2.61 -16.16
CA VAL A 68 -8.01 2.55 -16.62
C VAL A 68 -7.45 1.13 -16.64
N PHE A 69 -7.98 0.23 -15.80
CA PHE A 69 -7.57 -1.16 -15.78
C PHE A 69 -8.62 -2.06 -15.13
N HIS A 70 -8.75 -3.29 -15.63
CA HIS A 70 -9.64 -4.32 -15.06
C HIS A 70 -8.83 -5.56 -14.68
N PHE A 71 -8.93 -5.96 -13.41
CA PHE A 71 -8.43 -7.22 -12.88
C PHE A 71 -9.59 -8.22 -12.79
N PRO A 72 -9.60 -9.33 -13.55
CA PRO A 72 -10.62 -10.37 -13.45
C PRO A 72 -10.75 -11.06 -12.07
N LEU A 73 -9.71 -10.95 -11.22
CA LEU A 73 -9.57 -11.61 -9.93
C LEU A 73 -9.65 -13.15 -10.00
N LYS A 74 -9.12 -13.74 -11.08
CA LYS A 74 -9.01 -15.20 -11.28
C LYS A 74 -7.82 -15.80 -10.53
N ASP A 75 -6.71 -15.08 -10.46
CA ASP A 75 -5.52 -15.47 -9.70
C ASP A 75 -5.14 -14.37 -8.70
N TYR A 76 -5.38 -14.66 -7.42
CA TYR A 76 -5.24 -13.69 -6.35
C TYR A 76 -4.92 -14.46 -5.07
N GLN A 77 -3.64 -14.69 -4.80
CA GLN A 77 -3.25 -15.61 -3.71
C GLN A 77 -2.91 -14.88 -2.41
N LYS A 78 -2.28 -13.70 -2.50
CA LYS A 78 -1.80 -12.94 -1.35
C LYS A 78 -2.67 -11.72 -1.09
N GLY A 79 -2.74 -11.33 0.19
CA GLY A 79 -3.40 -10.08 0.58
C GLY A 79 -2.59 -8.86 0.15
N PHE A 80 -3.18 -7.68 0.32
CA PHE A 80 -2.48 -6.43 0.07
C PHE A 80 -1.38 -6.23 1.11
N SER A 81 -0.37 -5.43 0.77
CA SER A 81 0.62 -4.94 1.72
C SER A 81 0.77 -3.43 1.62
N LEU A 82 1.19 -2.81 2.72
CA LEU A 82 1.61 -1.42 2.73
C LEU A 82 3.11 -1.36 2.95
N GLU A 83 3.80 -0.61 2.11
CA GLU A 83 5.22 -0.30 2.25
C GLU A 83 5.39 1.14 2.69
N TYR A 84 6.34 1.38 3.59
CA TYR A 84 6.76 2.74 3.93
C TYR A 84 8.12 3.05 3.31
N GLY A 85 8.18 4.21 2.66
CA GLY A 85 9.43 4.85 2.24
C GLY A 85 9.90 5.81 3.31
N ARG A 86 10.88 5.39 4.11
CA ARG A 86 11.55 6.23 5.11
C ARG A 86 12.91 6.67 4.61
N ILE A 87 13.25 7.93 4.84
CA ILE A 87 14.55 8.50 4.52
C ILE A 87 15.17 9.00 5.82
N GLU A 88 16.31 8.41 6.20
CA GLU A 88 17.12 8.90 7.30
C GLU A 88 17.93 10.11 6.83
N PRO A 89 17.88 11.26 7.52
CA PRO A 89 18.70 12.41 7.20
C PRO A 89 20.18 12.09 7.36
N THR A 90 20.99 12.51 6.40
CA THR A 90 22.44 12.31 6.42
C THR A 90 23.16 13.65 6.44
N LYS A 91 24.38 13.70 6.97
CA LYS A 91 25.17 14.94 7.10
C LYS A 91 25.43 15.66 5.77
N ASP A 92 25.41 14.92 4.66
CA ASP A 92 25.55 15.42 3.30
C ASP A 92 24.24 16.00 2.71
N GLY A 93 23.13 15.93 3.45
CA GLY A 93 21.82 16.48 3.03
C GLY A 93 21.06 15.63 2.02
N ILE A 94 21.61 14.48 1.59
CA ILE A 94 20.99 13.64 0.54
C ILE A 94 19.86 12.77 1.12
N GLY A 95 20.03 12.32 2.36
CA GLY A 95 19.18 11.31 2.99
C GLY A 95 19.42 9.91 2.41
N ARG A 96 19.21 8.88 3.22
CA ARG A 96 19.34 7.47 2.79
C ARG A 96 18.07 6.69 3.11
N MET A 97 17.66 5.82 2.21
CA MET A 97 16.49 4.96 2.41
C MET A 97 16.76 4.00 3.56
N VAL A 98 15.84 3.94 4.52
CA VAL A 98 15.92 2.98 5.63
C VAL A 98 15.46 1.62 5.11
N ILE A 99 16.34 0.62 5.15
CA ILE A 99 16.00 -0.75 4.76
C ILE A 99 15.72 -1.56 6.02
N LEU A 100 14.43 -1.79 6.27
CA LEU A 100 13.98 -2.61 7.40
C LEU A 100 13.56 -4.01 6.96
N SER A 101 13.66 -4.93 7.93
CA SER A 101 13.14 -6.30 7.86
C SER A 101 11.65 -6.33 8.23
N HIS A 102 11.02 -7.50 8.12
CA HIS A 102 9.62 -7.69 8.53
C HIS A 102 9.44 -7.63 10.06
N GLY A 103 8.23 -7.28 10.51
CA GLY A 103 7.84 -7.36 11.93
C GLY A 103 8.15 -6.11 12.76
N ILE A 104 8.77 -5.09 12.17
CA ILE A 104 9.06 -3.81 12.82
C ILE A 104 7.78 -3.09 13.20
N ASP A 105 7.76 -2.46 14.38
CA ASP A 105 6.65 -1.59 14.77
C ASP A 105 6.59 -0.37 13.83
N PRO A 106 5.49 -0.16 13.08
CA PRO A 106 5.35 1.01 12.22
C PRO A 106 5.47 2.35 12.97
N TYR A 107 5.27 2.36 14.29
CA TYR A 107 5.30 3.54 15.15
C TYR A 107 6.52 3.59 16.09
N ASP A 108 7.56 2.81 15.83
CA ASP A 108 8.81 2.93 16.60
C ASP A 108 9.32 4.38 16.55
N PRO A 109 9.43 5.08 17.70
CA PRO A 109 9.81 6.48 17.75
C PRO A 109 11.26 6.74 17.31
N ASN A 110 12.08 5.69 17.19
CA ASN A 110 13.45 5.79 16.70
C ASN A 110 13.53 5.79 15.17
N LEU A 111 12.43 5.52 14.47
CA LEU A 111 12.40 5.51 13.01
C LEU A 111 11.98 6.89 12.46
N PRO A 112 12.62 7.36 11.37
CA PRO A 112 12.17 8.56 10.67
C PRO A 112 10.72 8.39 10.18
N GLU A 113 9.92 9.44 10.22
CA GLU A 113 8.55 9.39 9.68
C GLU A 113 8.54 8.97 8.19
N PRO A 114 7.56 8.15 7.75
CA PRO A 114 7.41 7.81 6.35
C PRO A 114 7.16 9.07 5.52
N GLN A 115 7.98 9.28 4.49
CA GLN A 115 7.73 10.33 3.49
C GLN A 115 6.75 9.85 2.41
N LYS A 116 6.59 8.54 2.28
CA LYS A 116 5.75 7.90 1.27
C LYS A 116 5.17 6.60 1.81
N SER A 117 3.94 6.30 1.44
CA SER A 117 3.34 4.98 1.62
C SER A 117 2.96 4.40 0.26
N THR A 118 3.23 3.12 0.03
CA THR A 118 2.83 2.43 -1.20
C THR A 118 1.96 1.22 -0.85
N LEU A 119 0.69 1.24 -1.27
CA LEU A 119 -0.20 0.09 -1.20
C LEU A 119 0.07 -0.83 -2.39
N ARG A 120 0.40 -2.09 -2.12
CA ARG A 120 0.89 -3.04 -3.13
C ARG A 120 0.11 -4.33 -3.09
N THR A 121 -0.07 -4.94 -4.26
CA THR A 121 -0.66 -6.27 -4.38
C THR A 121 -0.35 -6.88 -5.74
N VAL A 122 -0.44 -8.21 -5.83
CA VAL A 122 -0.40 -8.94 -7.10
C VAL A 122 -1.76 -9.56 -7.37
N LEU A 123 -2.38 -9.15 -8.47
CA LEU A 123 -3.68 -9.64 -8.95
C LEU A 123 -3.54 -10.06 -10.41
N ASP A 124 -3.94 -11.28 -10.76
CA ASP A 124 -3.92 -11.83 -12.11
C ASP A 124 -2.56 -11.64 -12.83
N ASN A 125 -1.47 -11.96 -12.13
CA ASN A 125 -0.09 -11.73 -12.58
C ASN A 125 0.30 -10.26 -12.82
N HIS A 126 -0.50 -9.30 -12.35
CA HIS A 126 -0.17 -7.88 -12.42
C HIS A 126 0.16 -7.35 -11.02
N LEU A 127 1.31 -6.70 -10.90
CA LEU A 127 1.65 -5.91 -9.72
C LEU A 127 0.92 -4.57 -9.84
N MET A 128 0.10 -4.26 -8.83
CA MET A 128 -0.50 -2.94 -8.64
C MET A 128 0.20 -2.24 -7.48
N GLU A 129 0.55 -0.97 -7.68
CA GLU A 129 1.16 -0.09 -6.71
C GLU A 129 0.41 1.25 -6.74
N ILE A 130 -0.03 1.70 -5.57
CA ILE A 130 -0.65 3.01 -5.39
C ILE A 130 0.17 3.76 -4.34
N ASP A 131 0.73 4.89 -4.74
CA ASP A 131 1.52 5.72 -3.85
C ASP A 131 0.68 6.81 -3.19
N PHE A 132 1.03 7.12 -1.96
CA PHE A 132 0.46 8.19 -1.16
C PHE A 132 1.58 9.00 -0.54
N GLU A 133 1.35 10.31 -0.36
CA GLU A 133 2.26 11.16 0.38
C GLU A 133 2.19 10.85 1.87
N GLY A 134 3.36 10.78 2.52
CA GLY A 134 3.46 10.56 3.95
C GLY A 134 3.01 9.17 4.41
N ARG A 135 2.56 9.10 5.67
CA ARG A 135 2.14 7.87 6.35
C ARG A 135 0.65 7.60 6.16
N ILE A 136 0.33 6.38 5.75
CA ILE A 136 -1.01 5.79 5.96
C ILE A 136 -1.02 5.06 7.29
N ASN A 137 -1.88 5.46 8.23
CA ASN A 137 -1.91 4.82 9.55
C ASN A 137 -2.34 3.36 9.48
N LEU A 138 -1.65 2.53 10.26
CA LEU A 138 -1.90 1.11 10.43
C LEU A 138 -2.35 0.81 11.86
N LYS A 139 -3.17 -0.23 12.02
CA LYS A 139 -3.41 -0.85 13.32
C LYS A 139 -3.18 -2.34 13.26
N PHE A 140 -2.74 -2.89 14.39
CA PHE A 140 -2.62 -4.32 14.56
C PHE A 140 -4.00 -4.98 14.37
N HIS A 141 -4.04 -6.03 13.57
CA HIS A 141 -5.26 -6.82 13.36
C HIS A 141 -5.16 -8.18 14.05
N SER A 142 -4.16 -8.98 13.68
CA SER A 142 -3.98 -10.32 14.24
C SER A 142 -2.57 -10.83 14.01
N TRP A 143 -2.18 -11.87 14.74
CA TRP A 143 -0.97 -12.62 14.41
C TRP A 143 -1.23 -13.50 13.19
N TRP A 144 -0.30 -13.47 12.24
CA TRP A 144 -0.20 -14.48 11.20
C TRP A 144 0.56 -15.70 11.74
N ASP A 145 1.72 -15.43 12.33
CA ASP A 145 2.55 -16.40 13.03
C ASP A 145 3.12 -15.73 14.28
N LYS A 146 2.81 -16.27 15.46
CA LYS A 146 3.28 -15.71 16.73
C LYS A 146 4.74 -16.01 16.99
N GLU A 147 5.22 -17.18 16.59
CA GLU A 147 6.60 -17.63 16.84
C GLU A 147 7.58 -16.85 15.97
N LEU A 148 7.18 -16.54 14.73
CA LEU A 148 7.96 -15.73 13.79
C LEU A 148 7.68 -14.23 13.91
N ASN A 149 6.85 -13.81 14.86
CA ASN A 149 6.39 -12.43 15.05
C ASN A 149 5.77 -11.79 13.79
N TRP A 150 5.16 -12.59 12.92
CA TRP A 150 4.49 -12.09 11.73
C TRP A 150 3.08 -11.63 12.07
N LYS A 151 2.83 -10.34 11.80
CA LYS A 151 1.58 -9.67 12.12
C LYS A 151 0.83 -9.32 10.85
N TYR A 152 -0.47 -9.47 10.91
CA TYR A 152 -1.38 -8.80 10.00
C TYR A 152 -1.74 -7.43 10.54
N TRP A 153 -1.70 -6.46 9.65
CA TRP A 153 -2.07 -5.08 9.88
C TRP A 153 -3.31 -4.72 9.04
N THR A 154 -3.98 -3.64 9.40
CA THR A 154 -5.08 -3.06 8.62
C THR A 154 -4.98 -1.55 8.62
N ILE A 155 -5.60 -0.91 7.64
CA ILE A 155 -5.65 0.55 7.58
C ILE A 155 -6.49 1.07 8.73
N ASP A 156 -5.94 2.05 9.44
CA ASP A 156 -6.68 2.79 10.44
C ASP A 156 -7.20 4.12 9.91
N LYS A 157 -8.32 4.57 10.48
CA LYS A 157 -8.91 5.85 10.13
C LYS A 157 -8.06 6.99 10.70
N PRO A 158 -7.87 8.11 9.98
CA PRO A 158 -7.29 9.31 10.55
C PRO A 158 -8.07 9.75 11.79
N GLY A 159 -7.38 10.23 12.82
CA GLY A 159 -7.99 10.72 14.07
C GLY A 159 -8.27 9.65 15.14
N ASN A 160 -8.05 8.37 14.84
CA ASN A 160 -7.91 7.36 15.88
C ASN A 160 -6.53 7.53 16.55
N HIS A 161 -6.41 8.49 17.47
CA HIS A 161 -5.23 8.58 18.31
C HIS A 161 -5.22 7.36 19.24
N HIS A 162 -4.37 6.38 18.92
CA HIS A 162 -3.89 5.46 19.94
C HIS A 162 -3.00 6.27 20.88
N SER A 163 -3.63 6.86 21.91
CA SER A 163 -2.92 7.27 23.10
C SER A 163 -2.23 6.03 23.65
N VAL A 164 -0.92 5.94 23.41
CA VAL A 164 -0.05 4.98 24.10
C VAL A 164 -0.18 5.32 25.59
N LYS A 165 -0.83 4.42 26.33
CA LYS A 165 -0.78 4.42 27.79
C LYS A 165 0.51 3.77 28.24
#